data_AF-A0A2X3GV99-F1
#
_entry.id   AF-A0A2X3GV99-F1
#
_cell.length_a   1.000
_cell.length_b   1.000
_cell.length_c   1.000
_cell.angle_alpha   90.00
_cell.angle_beta   90.00
_cell.angle_gamma   90.00
#
_symmetry.space_group_name_H-M   'P 1'
#
loop_
_entity.id
_entity.type
_entity.pdbx_description
1 polymer ?
#
loop_
_entity_poly.entity_id
_entity_poly.type
_entity_poly.pdbx_seq_one_letter_code
_entity_poly.pdbx_strand_id
1 'polypeptide(L)'
;MGLTFFDKARDLANVLEKTQKDNIHEAASLVAEGIMNGGILQAFGSGHSYAAAIEICGRAGGLIPSKVIFDPAGGMYESIEGVGKLLTHRMQAKKNDIFFLISNSGRNPMSIELAEWVKSSGNKLVVVTALDASKASTSRHSSGKLLYEFGDVVLDNKSEFGDAALELPGLEGKVCGTSSFSAVLLLQQVIYEAVQMMIEKGYTPPVYRSANIDGGYEYNFALEDLYADRIFHY
;
A
#
# COMPACT_ATOMS: atom_id res chain seq x y z
N MET A 1 10.43 -25.32 22.01
CA MET A 1 11.08 -24.76 20.81
C MET A 1 10.07 -23.85 20.14
N GLY A 2 10.44 -22.59 19.86
CA GLY A 2 9.61 -21.67 19.09
C GLY A 2 9.61 -22.04 17.61
N LEU A 3 8.66 -21.51 16.85
CA LEU A 3 8.67 -21.59 15.39
C LEU A 3 9.54 -20.45 14.85
N THR A 4 10.65 -20.76 14.19
CA THR A 4 11.70 -19.78 13.81
C THR A 4 11.16 -18.55 13.07
N PHE A 5 10.25 -18.74 12.11
CA PHE A 5 9.67 -17.61 11.38
C PHE A 5 8.72 -16.77 12.25
N PHE A 6 8.02 -17.37 13.22
CA PHE A 6 7.18 -16.63 14.15
C PHE A 6 8.03 -15.75 15.08
N ASP A 7 9.22 -16.22 15.47
CA ASP A 7 10.16 -15.43 16.26
C ASP A 7 10.64 -14.21 15.44
N LYS A 8 11.06 -14.43 14.18
CA LYS A 8 11.43 -13.32 13.27
C LYS A 8 10.27 -12.35 13.01
N ALA A 9 9.06 -12.85 12.84
CA ALA A 9 7.86 -12.03 12.64
C ALA A 9 7.55 -11.16 13.87
N ARG A 10 7.70 -11.71 15.09
CA ARG A 10 7.55 -10.96 16.34
C ARG A 10 8.62 -9.88 16.49
N ASP A 11 9.87 -10.20 16.18
CA ASP A 11 10.96 -9.22 16.22
C ASP A 11 10.71 -8.07 15.21
N LEU A 12 10.29 -8.42 14.00
CA LEU A 12 9.94 -7.43 12.98
C LEU A 12 8.76 -6.55 13.41
N ALA A 13 7.69 -7.14 13.94
CA ALA A 13 6.55 -6.38 14.45
C ALA A 13 6.95 -5.38 15.54
N ASN A 14 7.82 -5.80 16.47
CA ASN A 14 8.36 -4.92 17.52
C ASN A 14 9.17 -3.75 16.93
N VAL A 15 9.94 -3.98 15.85
CA VAL A 15 10.69 -2.92 15.17
C VAL A 15 9.74 -1.95 14.45
N LEU A 16 8.73 -2.47 13.77
CA LEU A 16 7.73 -1.64 13.07
C LEU A 16 6.99 -0.74 14.07
N GLU A 17 6.48 -1.30 15.17
CA GLU A 17 5.77 -0.56 16.21
C GLU A 17 6.63 0.58 16.79
N LYS A 18 7.91 0.31 17.07
CA LYS A 18 8.82 1.31 17.66
C LYS A 18 9.23 2.41 16.69
N THR A 19 9.29 2.12 15.39
CA THR A 19 9.93 3.03 14.42
C THR A 19 8.97 3.67 13.43
N GLN A 20 7.79 3.10 13.20
CA GLN A 20 6.85 3.57 12.18
C GLN A 20 5.61 4.26 12.76
N LYS A 21 5.50 4.42 14.09
CA LYS A 21 4.33 5.02 14.75
C LYS A 21 3.92 6.37 14.14
N ASP A 22 4.87 7.31 14.01
CA ASP A 22 4.55 8.65 13.52
C ASP A 22 4.17 8.63 12.02
N ASN A 23 4.86 7.84 11.20
CA ASN A 23 4.53 7.68 9.79
C ASN A 23 3.17 7.00 9.58
N ILE A 24 2.83 6.01 10.40
CA ILE A 24 1.51 5.37 10.42
C ILE A 24 0.43 6.41 10.74
N HIS A 25 0.66 7.21 11.78
CA HIS A 25 -0.27 8.25 12.20
C HIS A 25 -0.48 9.31 11.10
N GLU A 26 0.60 9.74 10.44
CA GLU A 26 0.52 10.68 9.32
C GLU A 26 -0.23 10.08 8.12
N ALA A 27 0.08 8.83 7.74
CA ALA A 27 -0.63 8.14 6.67
C ALA A 27 -2.13 7.95 6.99
N ALA A 28 -2.44 7.60 8.25
CA ALA A 28 -3.81 7.47 8.73
C ALA A 28 -4.57 8.79 8.67
N SER A 29 -3.92 9.90 9.03
CA SER A 29 -4.49 11.24 8.90
C SER A 29 -4.81 11.59 7.44
N LEU A 30 -3.89 11.31 6.50
CA LEU A 30 -4.14 11.51 5.08
C LEU A 30 -5.35 10.71 4.57
N VAL A 31 -5.46 9.44 4.96
CA VAL A 31 -6.60 8.59 4.62
C VAL A 31 -7.88 9.13 5.23
N ALA A 32 -7.89 9.45 6.53
CA ALA A 32 -9.04 9.99 7.23
C ALA A 32 -9.56 11.27 6.56
N GLU A 33 -8.66 12.23 6.32
CA GLU A 33 -9.01 13.50 5.69
C GLU A 33 -9.48 13.33 4.25
N GLY A 34 -8.81 12.51 3.44
CA GLY A 34 -9.22 12.33 2.05
C GLY A 34 -10.58 11.66 1.92
N ILE A 35 -10.87 10.61 2.71
CA ILE A 35 -12.18 9.94 2.70
C ILE A 35 -13.29 10.86 3.22
N MET A 36 -13.10 11.57 4.33
CA MET A 36 -14.11 12.51 4.84
C MET A 36 -14.41 13.65 3.84
N ASN A 37 -13.45 13.98 2.98
CA ASN A 37 -13.61 14.96 1.92
C ASN A 37 -14.06 14.36 0.57
N GLY A 38 -14.56 13.12 0.55
CA GLY A 38 -15.13 12.47 -0.63
C GLY A 38 -14.13 11.92 -1.64
N GLY A 39 -12.86 11.76 -1.23
CA GLY A 39 -11.85 11.03 -1.99
C GLY A 39 -11.99 9.52 -1.85
N ILE A 40 -11.18 8.79 -2.63
CA ILE A 40 -10.99 7.34 -2.46
C ILE A 40 -9.52 7.01 -2.20
N LEU A 41 -9.28 5.84 -1.59
CA LEU A 41 -7.96 5.23 -1.51
C LEU A 41 -7.67 4.45 -2.79
N GLN A 42 -6.52 4.67 -3.43
CA GLN A 42 -6.07 3.92 -4.60
C GLN A 42 -4.71 3.28 -4.34
N ALA A 43 -4.62 1.96 -4.39
CA ALA A 43 -3.39 1.24 -4.07
C ALA A 43 -2.80 0.53 -5.29
N PHE A 44 -1.49 0.58 -5.46
CA PHE A 44 -0.75 -0.17 -6.48
C PHE A 44 0.44 -0.89 -5.86
N GLY A 45 0.69 -2.11 -6.34
CA GLY A 45 1.94 -2.82 -6.13
C GLY A 45 2.20 -3.75 -7.30
N SER A 46 3.44 -3.76 -7.79
CA SER A 46 3.89 -4.67 -8.85
C SER A 46 4.32 -6.02 -8.26
N GLY A 47 4.07 -7.11 -8.99
CA GLY A 47 4.43 -8.47 -8.57
C GLY A 47 3.87 -8.82 -7.18
N HIS A 48 4.71 -9.33 -6.27
CA HIS A 48 4.28 -9.69 -4.91
C HIS A 48 3.75 -8.50 -4.09
N SER A 49 4.16 -7.26 -4.39
CA SER A 49 3.62 -6.08 -3.72
C SER A 49 2.14 -5.85 -4.02
N TYR A 50 1.60 -6.46 -5.08
CA TYR A 50 0.16 -6.48 -5.35
C TYR A 50 -0.65 -7.05 -4.17
N ALA A 51 -0.10 -8.03 -3.44
CA ALA A 51 -0.75 -8.62 -2.27
C ALA A 51 -1.01 -7.60 -1.14
N ALA A 52 -0.14 -6.60 -0.99
CA ALA A 52 -0.33 -5.53 -0.02
C ALA A 52 -1.33 -4.46 -0.53
N ALA A 53 -1.41 -4.25 -1.84
CA ALA A 53 -2.39 -3.34 -2.43
C ALA A 53 -3.82 -3.88 -2.26
N ILE A 54 -4.04 -5.18 -2.51
CA ILE A 54 -5.34 -5.83 -2.27
C ILE A 54 -5.71 -5.85 -0.77
N GLU A 55 -4.73 -5.86 0.14
CA GLU A 55 -5.01 -5.95 1.58
C GLU A 55 -5.80 -4.74 2.09
N ILE A 56 -5.64 -3.57 1.47
CA ILE A 56 -6.34 -2.34 1.86
C ILE A 56 -7.50 -1.96 0.93
N CYS A 57 -7.90 -2.85 0.02
CA CYS A 57 -8.92 -2.58 -0.98
C CYS A 57 -9.95 -3.70 -1.07
N GLY A 58 -11.25 -3.36 -0.99
CA GLY A 58 -12.33 -4.31 -1.30
C GLY A 58 -12.44 -5.52 -0.34
N ARG A 59 -12.05 -5.38 0.93
CA ARG A 59 -12.10 -6.47 1.92
C ARG A 59 -12.91 -6.12 3.17
N ALA A 60 -13.46 -7.15 3.83
CA ALA A 60 -14.12 -6.99 5.13
C ALA A 60 -13.19 -6.34 6.17
N GLY A 61 -13.73 -5.36 6.90
CA GLY A 61 -12.98 -4.54 7.86
C GLY A 61 -12.17 -3.40 7.23
N GLY A 62 -12.09 -3.33 5.90
CA GLY A 62 -11.46 -2.23 5.17
C GLY A 62 -12.46 -1.15 4.75
N LEU A 63 -11.95 -0.03 4.23
CA LEU A 63 -12.77 1.07 3.72
C LEU A 63 -13.39 0.71 2.37
N ILE A 64 -14.68 1.00 2.20
CA ILE A 64 -15.43 0.87 0.93
C ILE A 64 -14.90 1.77 -0.19
N PRO A 65 -14.62 3.07 0.04
CA PRO A 65 -14.04 3.95 -0.98
C PRO A 65 -12.56 3.65 -1.20
N SER A 66 -12.25 2.44 -1.65
CA SER A 66 -10.90 1.95 -1.94
C SER A 66 -10.89 1.15 -3.23
N LYS A 67 -9.79 1.20 -3.98
CA LYS A 67 -9.59 0.32 -5.14
C LYS A 67 -8.12 0.03 -5.42
N VAL A 68 -7.88 -1.11 -6.03
CA VAL A 68 -6.56 -1.47 -6.55
C VAL A 68 -6.40 -0.95 -7.96
N ILE A 69 -5.25 -0.34 -8.24
CA ILE A 69 -4.80 -0.04 -9.60
C ILE A 69 -4.30 -1.36 -10.19
N PHE A 70 -5.03 -1.89 -11.16
CA PHE A 70 -4.76 -3.20 -11.72
C PHE A 70 -3.75 -3.12 -12.87
N ASP A 71 -2.60 -3.78 -12.72
CA ASP A 71 -1.68 -4.05 -13.83
C ASP A 71 -2.00 -5.43 -14.43
N PRO A 72 -2.52 -5.50 -15.68
CA PRO A 72 -2.83 -6.76 -16.34
C PRO A 72 -1.60 -7.63 -16.61
N ALA A 73 -0.39 -7.06 -16.62
CA ALA A 73 0.86 -7.79 -16.79
C ALA A 73 1.40 -8.38 -15.47
N GLY A 74 0.78 -8.08 -14.32
CA GLY A 74 1.17 -8.62 -13.01
C GLY A 74 2.62 -8.29 -12.61
N GLY A 75 3.16 -7.17 -13.07
CA GLY A 75 4.55 -6.75 -12.84
C GLY A 75 5.57 -7.29 -13.84
N MET A 76 5.17 -8.07 -14.86
CA MET A 76 6.09 -8.63 -15.87
C MET A 76 6.92 -7.55 -16.57
N TYR A 77 6.35 -6.35 -16.74
CA TYR A 77 6.98 -5.24 -17.46
C TYR A 77 7.38 -4.08 -16.55
N GLU A 78 7.50 -4.30 -15.23
CA GLU A 78 7.79 -3.22 -14.28
C GLU A 78 9.11 -2.48 -14.54
N SER A 79 10.07 -3.18 -15.17
CA SER A 79 11.41 -2.69 -15.47
C SER A 79 11.50 -1.86 -16.76
N ILE A 80 10.39 -1.77 -17.52
CA ILE A 80 10.35 -1.10 -18.83
C ILE A 80 9.78 0.32 -18.65
N GLU A 81 10.56 1.33 -18.99
CA GLU A 81 10.08 2.72 -19.05
C GLU A 81 8.95 2.90 -20.04
N GLY A 82 7.98 3.76 -19.69
CA GLY A 82 6.76 4.01 -20.45
C GLY A 82 5.59 3.13 -20.05
N VAL A 83 5.80 1.96 -19.43
CA VAL A 83 4.69 1.08 -19.03
C VAL A 83 3.88 1.69 -17.89
N GLY A 84 4.53 2.32 -16.92
CA GLY A 84 3.83 3.05 -15.85
C GLY A 84 3.01 4.20 -16.42
N LYS A 85 3.59 4.98 -17.35
CA LYS A 85 2.86 6.04 -18.08
C LYS A 85 1.64 5.51 -18.82
N LEU A 86 1.76 4.40 -19.55
CA LEU A 86 0.63 3.78 -20.25
C LEU A 86 -0.47 3.34 -19.27
N LEU A 87 -0.10 2.80 -18.10
CA LEU A 87 -1.06 2.42 -17.07
C LEU A 87 -1.84 3.62 -16.53
N THR A 88 -1.24 4.83 -16.46
CA THR A 88 -1.96 6.02 -15.98
C THR A 88 -3.18 6.40 -16.81
N HIS A 89 -3.28 5.98 -18.08
CA HIS A 89 -4.47 6.19 -18.91
C HIS A 89 -5.72 5.47 -18.40
N ARG A 90 -5.53 4.48 -17.53
CA ARG A 90 -6.58 3.72 -16.84
C ARG A 90 -6.91 4.29 -15.46
N MET A 91 -6.06 5.18 -14.97
CA MET A 91 -6.19 5.79 -13.67
C MET A 91 -6.97 7.10 -13.73
N GLN A 92 -7.56 7.46 -12.60
CA GLN A 92 -8.24 8.74 -12.42
C GLN A 92 -7.83 9.31 -11.06
N ALA A 93 -7.61 10.63 -11.02
CA ALA A 93 -7.30 11.35 -9.79
C ALA A 93 -8.32 12.47 -9.58
N LYS A 94 -8.97 12.47 -8.41
CA LYS A 94 -9.72 13.63 -7.89
C LYS A 94 -8.97 14.23 -6.71
N LYS A 95 -9.23 15.51 -6.41
CA LYS A 95 -8.48 16.35 -5.45
C LYS A 95 -8.16 15.68 -4.11
N ASN A 96 -9.09 14.88 -3.57
CA ASN A 96 -8.99 14.31 -2.23
C ASN A 96 -8.63 12.82 -2.23
N ASP A 97 -8.30 12.24 -3.39
CA ASP A 97 -7.86 10.84 -3.46
C ASP A 97 -6.47 10.69 -2.82
N ILE A 98 -6.28 9.55 -2.17
CA ILE A 98 -5.03 9.14 -1.54
C ILE A 98 -4.46 7.96 -2.31
N PHE A 99 -3.19 8.03 -2.68
CA PHE A 99 -2.51 6.95 -3.37
C PHE A 99 -1.56 6.21 -2.44
N PHE A 100 -1.52 4.88 -2.58
CA PHE A 100 -0.54 4.01 -1.96
C PHE A 100 0.27 3.33 -3.07
N LEU A 101 1.57 3.59 -3.13
CA LEU A 101 2.48 2.87 -4.04
C LEU A 101 3.41 1.97 -3.22
N ILE A 102 3.31 0.67 -3.46
CA ILE A 102 4.00 -0.36 -2.68
C ILE A 102 5.05 -1.01 -3.57
N SER A 103 6.32 -0.90 -3.18
CA SER A 103 7.42 -1.57 -3.87
C SER A 103 8.55 -1.76 -2.87
N ASN A 104 8.98 -3.01 -2.67
CA ASN A 104 10.03 -3.29 -1.68
C ASN A 104 11.36 -2.60 -2.01
N SER A 105 11.74 -2.59 -3.30
CA SER A 105 12.99 -1.95 -3.74
C SER A 105 12.81 -0.49 -4.16
N GLY A 106 11.62 -0.11 -4.65
CA GLY A 106 11.33 1.23 -5.12
C GLY A 106 12.18 1.69 -6.31
N ARG A 107 12.82 0.78 -7.06
CA ARG A 107 13.83 1.14 -8.06
C ARG A 107 13.40 0.99 -9.53
N ASN A 108 12.28 0.35 -9.80
CA ASN A 108 11.85 0.03 -11.16
C ASN A 108 11.00 1.17 -11.76
N PRO A 109 11.13 1.45 -13.08
CA PRO A 109 10.39 2.47 -13.81
C PRO A 109 8.89 2.55 -13.53
N MET A 110 8.16 1.44 -13.57
CA MET A 110 6.70 1.47 -13.49
C MET A 110 6.19 2.19 -12.25
N SER A 111 6.65 1.83 -11.05
CA SER A 111 6.23 2.51 -9.81
C SER A 111 6.68 3.97 -9.74
N ILE A 112 7.85 4.30 -10.32
CA ILE A 112 8.38 5.66 -10.35
C ILE A 112 7.53 6.56 -11.27
N GLU A 113 7.18 6.09 -12.46
CA GLU A 113 6.32 6.82 -13.40
C GLU A 113 4.90 7.02 -12.84
N LEU A 114 4.36 6.02 -12.14
CA LEU A 114 3.09 6.17 -11.43
C LEU A 114 3.18 7.23 -10.32
N ALA A 115 4.29 7.26 -9.57
CA ALA A 115 4.52 8.27 -8.55
C ALA A 115 4.62 9.68 -9.15
N GLU A 116 5.36 9.84 -10.25
CA GLU A 116 5.44 11.10 -10.99
C GLU A 116 4.05 11.58 -11.42
N TRP A 117 3.20 10.69 -11.94
CA TRP A 117 1.83 11.02 -12.33
C TRP A 117 0.98 11.44 -11.13
N VAL A 118 1.02 10.70 -10.02
CA VAL A 118 0.29 11.03 -8.78
C VAL A 118 0.70 12.42 -8.27
N LYS A 119 2.01 12.71 -8.23
CA LYS A 119 2.52 14.01 -7.77
C LYS A 119 2.13 15.13 -8.74
N SER A 120 2.17 14.88 -10.05
CA SER A 120 1.73 15.87 -11.06
C SER A 120 0.23 16.18 -10.97
N SER A 121 -0.56 15.24 -10.46
CA SER A 121 -2.01 15.41 -10.22
C SER A 121 -2.32 16.15 -8.91
N GLY A 122 -1.30 16.47 -8.10
CA GLY A 122 -1.46 17.19 -6.83
C GLY A 122 -1.95 16.32 -5.67
N ASN A 123 -1.97 15.00 -5.83
CA ASN A 123 -2.50 14.07 -4.83
C ASN A 123 -1.46 13.69 -3.77
N LYS A 124 -1.98 13.22 -2.64
CA LYS A 124 -1.19 12.66 -1.54
C LYS A 124 -0.79 11.23 -1.87
N LEU A 125 0.47 10.92 -1.59
CA LEU A 125 1.12 9.66 -1.90
C LEU A 125 1.78 9.08 -0.65
N VAL A 126 1.31 7.92 -0.23
CA VAL A 126 1.97 7.06 0.76
C VAL A 126 2.79 6.02 0.02
N VAL A 127 4.07 5.87 0.38
CA VAL A 127 4.95 4.84 -0.18
C VAL A 127 5.23 3.79 0.87
N VAL A 128 5.12 2.51 0.50
CA VAL A 128 5.57 1.39 1.33
C VAL A 128 6.77 0.73 0.68
N THR A 129 7.91 0.70 1.36
CA THR A 129 9.18 0.20 0.83
C THR A 129 10.08 -0.35 1.94
N ALA A 130 11.08 -1.17 1.61
CA ALA A 130 12.21 -1.40 2.51
C ALA A 130 13.18 -0.21 2.38
N LEU A 131 13.10 0.77 3.29
CA LEU A 131 13.70 2.09 3.06
C LEU A 131 15.23 2.02 2.95
N ASP A 132 15.87 1.27 3.86
CA ASP A 132 17.33 1.12 3.86
C ASP A 132 17.81 0.36 2.61
N ALA A 133 17.11 -0.71 2.22
CA ALA A 133 17.43 -1.47 1.01
C ALA A 133 17.18 -0.65 -0.27
N SER A 134 16.14 0.21 -0.27
CA SER A 134 15.85 1.12 -1.38
C SER A 134 16.94 2.17 -1.51
N LYS A 135 17.31 2.86 -0.43
CA LYS A 135 18.42 3.85 -0.42
C LYS A 135 19.77 3.28 -0.84
N ALA A 136 20.02 2.00 -0.54
CA ALA A 136 21.22 1.29 -0.96
C ALA A 136 21.18 0.82 -2.43
N SER A 137 20.03 0.92 -3.10
CA SER A 137 19.85 0.49 -4.49
C SER A 137 20.10 1.63 -5.47
N THR A 138 20.43 1.27 -6.71
CA THR A 138 20.46 2.22 -7.84
C THR A 138 19.13 2.22 -8.58
N SER A 139 18.57 3.39 -8.84
CA SER A 139 17.38 3.50 -9.70
C SER A 139 17.62 2.87 -11.07
N ARG A 140 16.59 2.23 -11.61
CA ARG A 140 16.55 1.74 -13.00
C ARG A 140 15.73 2.66 -13.92
N HIS A 141 15.20 3.74 -13.38
CA HIS A 141 14.51 4.77 -14.16
C HIS A 141 15.49 5.89 -14.54
N SER A 142 15.30 6.46 -15.72
CA SER A 142 16.13 7.49 -16.33
C SER A 142 16.17 8.79 -15.52
N SER A 143 15.18 9.05 -14.65
CA SER A 143 15.22 10.19 -13.71
C SER A 143 16.25 10.03 -12.59
N GLY A 144 16.80 8.82 -12.38
CA GLY A 144 17.73 8.51 -11.29
C GLY A 144 17.09 8.42 -9.90
N LYS A 145 15.79 8.74 -9.78
CA LYS A 145 15.05 8.74 -8.51
C LYS A 145 14.56 7.35 -8.11
N LEU A 146 14.33 7.16 -6.83
CA LEU A 146 13.70 6.00 -6.20
C LEU A 146 12.29 6.37 -5.71
N LEU A 147 11.41 5.37 -5.59
CA LEU A 147 10.01 5.56 -5.26
C LEU A 147 9.79 6.34 -3.95
N TYR A 148 10.61 6.07 -2.92
CA TYR A 148 10.46 6.71 -1.61
C TYR A 148 10.61 8.23 -1.68
N GLU A 149 11.31 8.76 -2.69
CA GLU A 149 11.54 10.20 -2.86
C GLU A 149 10.29 10.96 -3.29
N PHE A 150 9.23 10.24 -3.68
CA PHE A 150 7.95 10.83 -4.08
C PHE A 150 6.89 10.81 -2.97
N GLY A 151 7.08 9.99 -1.93
CA GLY A 151 6.11 9.83 -0.85
C GLY A 151 5.97 11.12 -0.03
N ASP A 152 4.73 11.57 0.19
CA ASP A 152 4.43 12.52 1.27
C ASP A 152 4.65 11.86 2.63
N VAL A 153 4.36 10.56 2.72
CA VAL A 153 4.66 9.69 3.87
C VAL A 153 5.31 8.41 3.36
N VAL A 154 6.36 7.95 4.05
CA VAL A 154 7.05 6.69 3.74
C VAL A 154 6.89 5.73 4.91
N LEU A 155 6.20 4.62 4.66
CA LEU A 155 6.09 3.50 5.58
C LEU A 155 7.22 2.51 5.28
N ASP A 156 8.23 2.50 6.15
CA ASP A 156 9.36 1.59 6.04
C ASP A 156 8.99 0.21 6.57
N ASN A 157 8.90 -0.76 5.66
CA ASN A 157 8.51 -2.13 5.96
C ASN A 157 9.62 -2.95 6.64
N LYS A 158 10.82 -2.37 6.80
CA LYS A 158 11.98 -2.97 7.50
C LYS A 158 12.40 -4.34 6.97
N SER A 159 12.01 -4.69 5.74
CA SER A 159 12.54 -5.87 5.07
C SER A 159 14.01 -5.68 4.74
N GLU A 160 14.77 -6.76 4.81
CA GLU A 160 16.21 -6.75 4.52
C GLU A 160 16.46 -6.75 3.01
N PHE A 161 17.68 -6.40 2.60
CA PHE A 161 18.08 -6.52 1.20
C PHE A 161 17.86 -7.95 0.69
N GLY A 162 17.21 -8.08 -0.46
CA GLY A 162 16.82 -9.37 -1.04
C GLY A 162 15.51 -9.95 -0.52
N ASP A 163 14.86 -9.32 0.47
CA ASP A 163 13.58 -9.76 1.06
C ASP A 163 13.57 -11.24 1.42
N ALA A 164 14.56 -11.66 2.19
CA ALA A 164 14.67 -13.01 2.72
C ALA A 164 15.37 -12.97 4.07
N ALA A 165 14.77 -13.57 5.10
CA ALA A 165 15.13 -13.33 6.49
C ALA A 165 15.85 -14.48 7.19
N LEU A 166 15.62 -15.73 6.79
CA LEU A 166 16.08 -16.91 7.53
C LEU A 166 17.20 -17.64 6.78
N GLU A 167 18.31 -17.85 7.47
CA GLU A 167 19.42 -18.67 6.98
C GLU A 167 19.16 -20.15 7.30
N LEU A 168 19.61 -21.03 6.41
CA LEU A 168 19.54 -22.48 6.59
C LEU A 168 20.93 -23.09 6.35
N PRO A 169 21.48 -23.88 7.29
CA PRO A 169 22.75 -24.56 7.07
C PRO A 169 22.71 -25.40 5.78
N GLY A 170 23.66 -25.13 4.87
CA GLY A 170 23.77 -25.82 3.58
C GLY A 170 23.05 -25.15 2.41
N LEU A 171 22.36 -24.02 2.62
CA LEU A 171 21.78 -23.20 1.54
C LEU A 171 22.62 -21.92 1.35
N GLU A 172 23.02 -21.62 0.12
CA GLU A 172 23.59 -20.31 -0.22
C GLU A 172 22.45 -19.28 -0.33
N GLY A 173 22.34 -18.41 0.68
CA GLY A 173 21.31 -17.36 0.75
C GLY A 173 20.33 -17.53 1.91
N LYS A 174 19.23 -16.77 1.85
CA LYS A 174 18.16 -16.74 2.85
C LYS A 174 16.83 -17.15 2.24
N VAL A 175 15.90 -17.58 3.08
CA VAL A 175 14.49 -17.87 2.74
C VAL A 175 13.54 -17.01 3.56
N CYS A 176 12.25 -17.10 3.23
CA CYS A 176 11.14 -16.40 3.90
C CYS A 176 11.24 -14.88 3.78
N GLY A 177 10.56 -14.33 2.76
CA GLY A 177 10.38 -12.89 2.65
C GLY A 177 9.49 -12.32 3.73
N THR A 178 9.78 -11.09 4.11
CA THR A 178 9.11 -10.39 5.21
C THR A 178 8.34 -9.18 4.76
N SER A 179 8.60 -8.67 3.54
CA SER A 179 7.99 -7.44 3.03
C SER A 179 6.46 -7.48 3.01
N SER A 180 5.85 -8.60 2.62
CA SER A 180 4.40 -8.75 2.61
C SER A 180 3.82 -8.74 4.02
N PHE A 181 4.43 -9.49 4.95
CA PHE A 181 3.97 -9.54 6.35
C PHE A 181 4.06 -8.15 7.02
N SER A 182 5.19 -7.46 6.85
CA SER A 182 5.36 -6.12 7.42
C SER A 182 4.47 -5.08 6.76
N ALA A 183 4.31 -5.13 5.43
CA ALA A 183 3.38 -4.24 4.74
C ALA A 183 1.95 -4.43 5.24
N VAL A 184 1.48 -5.67 5.42
CA VAL A 184 0.13 -5.95 5.97
C VAL A 184 -0.04 -5.34 7.36
N LEU A 185 0.94 -5.52 8.26
CA LEU A 185 0.87 -4.93 9.61
C LEU A 185 0.78 -3.41 9.58
N LEU A 186 1.66 -2.76 8.80
CA LEU A 186 1.69 -1.30 8.67
C LEU A 186 0.37 -0.77 8.10
N LEU A 187 -0.08 -1.37 7.00
CA LEU A 187 -1.26 -0.93 6.27
C LEU A 187 -2.55 -1.13 7.09
N GLN A 188 -2.72 -2.28 7.75
CA GLN A 188 -3.88 -2.50 8.61
C GLN A 188 -3.91 -1.54 9.81
N GLN A 189 -2.76 -1.22 10.40
CA GLN A 189 -2.69 -0.22 11.46
C GLN A 189 -3.07 1.19 10.94
N VAL A 190 -2.63 1.56 9.73
CA VAL A 190 -3.04 2.83 9.08
C VAL A 190 -4.56 2.89 8.89
N ILE A 191 -5.18 1.81 8.39
CA ILE A 191 -6.65 1.76 8.22
C ILE A 191 -7.37 1.86 9.57
N TYR A 192 -6.89 1.15 10.59
CA TYR A 192 -7.44 1.22 11.94
C TYR A 192 -7.41 2.66 12.50
N GLU A 193 -6.25 3.32 12.47
CA GLU A 193 -6.11 4.69 12.96
C GLU A 193 -6.93 5.68 12.13
N ALA A 194 -7.01 5.51 10.81
CA ALA A 194 -7.81 6.38 9.97
C ALA A 194 -9.31 6.30 10.32
N VAL A 195 -9.82 5.08 10.51
CA VAL A 195 -11.20 4.83 10.94
C VAL A 195 -11.45 5.42 12.33
N GLN A 196 -10.51 5.26 13.26
CA GLN A 196 -10.57 5.86 14.59
C GLN A 196 -10.68 7.39 14.52
N MET A 197 -9.80 8.04 13.75
CA MET A 197 -9.80 9.50 13.57
C MET A 197 -11.10 10.01 12.95
N MET A 198 -11.68 9.28 11.99
CA MET A 198 -12.98 9.63 11.41
C MET A 198 -14.09 9.61 12.47
N ILE A 199 -14.13 8.56 13.31
CA ILE A 199 -15.11 8.43 14.40
C ILE A 199 -14.95 9.56 15.42
N GLU A 200 -13.71 9.87 15.83
CA GLU A 200 -13.42 10.96 16.77
C GLU A 200 -13.87 12.33 16.25
N LYS A 201 -13.89 12.50 14.92
CA LYS A 201 -14.40 13.71 14.24
C LYS A 201 -15.91 13.68 13.98
N GLY A 202 -16.63 12.67 14.47
CA GLY A 202 -18.08 12.52 14.30
C GLY A 202 -18.50 12.05 12.91
N TYR A 203 -17.57 11.57 12.09
CA TYR A 203 -17.85 10.98 10.78
C TYR A 203 -18.15 9.49 10.93
N THR A 204 -19.10 8.97 10.15
CA THR A 204 -19.42 7.53 10.11
C THR A 204 -18.60 6.87 8.99
N PRO A 205 -17.57 6.08 9.30
CA PRO A 205 -16.68 5.52 8.28
C PRO A 205 -17.38 4.45 7.43
N PRO A 206 -17.27 4.49 6.09
CA PRO A 206 -17.84 3.47 5.21
C PRO A 206 -16.94 2.22 5.21
N VAL A 207 -17.08 1.36 6.23
CA VAL A 207 -16.27 0.15 6.41
C VAL A 207 -17.03 -1.07 5.90
N TYR A 208 -16.40 -1.88 5.05
CA TYR A 208 -16.95 -3.15 4.59
C TYR A 208 -17.31 -4.05 5.77
N ARG A 209 -18.55 -4.53 5.75
CA ARG A 209 -18.96 -5.69 6.56
C ARG A 209 -18.58 -6.97 5.84
N SER A 210 -18.40 -8.05 6.59
CA SER A 210 -18.27 -9.37 5.95
C SER A 210 -19.54 -9.67 5.16
N ALA A 211 -19.41 -10.09 3.89
CA ALA A 211 -20.58 -10.50 3.11
C ALA A 211 -21.25 -11.78 3.67
N ASN A 212 -20.55 -12.50 4.56
CA ASN A 212 -21.03 -13.73 5.18
C ASN A 212 -21.82 -13.51 6.48
N ILE A 213 -22.08 -12.25 6.88
CA ILE A 213 -22.98 -11.94 8.00
C ILE A 213 -24.31 -11.41 7.47
N ASP A 214 -25.39 -11.68 8.19
CA ASP A 214 -26.73 -11.22 7.83
C ASP A 214 -26.76 -9.69 7.64
N GLY A 215 -27.26 -9.23 6.49
CA GLY A 215 -27.32 -7.80 6.13
C GLY A 215 -25.98 -7.19 5.71
N GLY A 216 -24.88 -7.97 5.67
CA GLY A 216 -23.56 -7.49 5.29
C GLY A 216 -23.47 -7.11 3.81
N TYR A 217 -24.03 -7.96 2.94
CA TYR A 217 -24.06 -7.71 1.49
C TYR A 217 -24.85 -6.45 1.15
N GLU A 218 -26.07 -6.30 1.66
CA GLU A 218 -26.96 -5.17 1.36
C GLU A 218 -26.37 -3.85 1.88
N TYR A 219 -25.74 -3.88 3.05
CA TYR A 219 -25.03 -2.72 3.60
C TYR A 219 -23.86 -2.29 2.71
N ASN A 220 -23.03 -3.25 2.29
CA ASN A 220 -21.88 -2.96 1.42
C ASN A 220 -22.35 -2.43 0.07
N PHE A 221 -23.31 -3.11 -0.57
CA PHE A 221 -23.81 -2.75 -1.89
C PHE A 221 -24.38 -1.33 -1.92
N ALA A 222 -25.16 -0.94 -0.92
CA ALA A 222 -25.71 0.42 -0.83
C ALA A 222 -24.63 1.51 -0.73
N LEU A 223 -23.49 1.20 -0.09
CA LEU A 223 -22.37 2.14 0.02
C LEU A 223 -21.45 2.09 -1.21
N GLU A 224 -21.21 0.91 -1.79
CA GLU A 224 -20.47 0.76 -3.05
C GLU A 224 -21.12 1.55 -4.19
N ASP A 225 -22.45 1.57 -4.27
CA ASP A 225 -23.20 2.31 -5.28
C ASP A 225 -22.89 3.82 -5.26
N LEU A 226 -22.60 4.38 -4.07
CA LEU A 226 -22.19 5.78 -3.92
C LEU A 226 -20.81 6.09 -4.54
N TYR A 227 -19.98 5.06 -4.74
CA TYR A 227 -18.62 5.17 -5.27
C TYR A 227 -18.42 4.37 -6.57
N ALA A 228 -19.47 3.80 -7.16
CA ALA A 228 -19.36 2.83 -8.25
C ALA A 228 -18.59 3.37 -9.46
N ASP A 229 -18.78 4.66 -9.80
CA ASP A 229 -18.03 5.35 -10.87
C ASP A 229 -16.53 5.45 -10.59
N ARG A 230 -16.14 5.33 -9.32
CA ARG A 230 -14.76 5.44 -8.85
C ARG A 230 -14.10 4.09 -8.68
N ILE A 231 -14.75 3.16 -7.95
CA ILE A 231 -14.14 1.92 -7.46
C ILE A 231 -14.25 0.73 -8.43
N PHE A 232 -15.22 0.74 -9.36
CA PHE A 232 -15.37 -0.30 -10.39
C PHE A 232 -14.86 0.11 -11.78
N HIS A 233 -14.24 1.29 -11.89
CA HIS A 233 -13.56 1.70 -13.11
C HIS A 233 -12.14 1.11 -13.18
N TYR A 234 -11.90 0.33 -14.24
CA TYR A 234 -10.59 -0.23 -14.62
C TYR A 234 -9.84 0.64 -15.61
#